data_AF-A0A521KXW1-F1
#
_entry.id   AF-A0A521KXW1-F1
#
_cell.length_a   1.000
_cell.length_b   1.000
_cell.length_c   1.000
_cell.angle_alpha   90.00
_cell.angle_beta   90.00
_cell.angle_gamma   90.00
#
_symmetry.space_group_name_H-M   'P 1'
#
loop_
_entity.id
_entity.type
_entity.pdbx_description
1 polymer ?
#
loop_
_entity_poly.entity_id
_entity_poly.type
_entity_poly.pdbx_seq_one_letter_code
_entity_poly.pdbx_strand_id
1 'polypeptide(L)'
;MSRIGTYLSLEQTRVLGTKSNVAGALLVLHAWALIAGAMALFVWWPNPFTFLLAVMVIGGRQLGLAILMHDAAHGLLFADKRLNDWVGTWLCASPVFTSLALYRPYHLQHHRFTQQAEDPDLGLSAPFPISRVSLRRKIVR
;
A
#
# COMPACT_ATOMS: atom_id res chain seq x y z
N MET A 1 -5.49 -25.55 8.02
CA MET A 1 -4.72 -24.37 8.49
C MET A 1 -4.68 -24.39 10.00
N SER A 2 -3.50 -24.25 10.61
CA SER A 2 -3.40 -24.12 12.06
C SER A 2 -4.05 -22.81 12.52
N ARG A 3 -4.80 -22.83 13.64
CA ARG A 3 -5.42 -21.61 14.19
C ARG A 3 -4.34 -20.76 14.86
N ILE A 4 -4.39 -19.44 14.72
CA ILE A 4 -3.42 -18.51 15.36
C ILE A 4 -3.22 -18.78 16.86
N GLY A 5 -4.29 -19.19 17.56
CA GLY A 5 -4.26 -19.53 18.99
C GLY A 5 -3.43 -20.76 19.35
N THR A 6 -2.92 -21.52 18.36
CA THR A 6 -1.95 -22.60 18.59
C THR A 6 -0.52 -22.09 18.78
N TYR A 7 -0.22 -20.88 18.28
CA TYR A 7 1.13 -20.30 18.31
C TYR A 7 1.22 -19.05 19.18
N LEU A 8 0.12 -18.31 19.32
CA LEU A 8 0.08 -17.06 20.09
C LEU A 8 -1.02 -17.12 21.15
N SER A 9 -0.70 -16.65 22.35
CA SER A 9 -1.72 -16.36 23.36
C SER A 9 -2.62 -15.20 22.91
N LEU A 10 -3.80 -15.10 23.55
CA LEU A 10 -4.72 -13.97 23.31
C LEU A 10 -4.08 -12.62 23.63
N GLU A 11 -3.26 -12.57 24.68
CA GLU A 11 -2.53 -11.36 25.07
C GLU A 11 -1.52 -10.96 23.99
N GLN A 12 -0.68 -11.90 23.52
CA GLN A 12 0.27 -11.64 22.43
C GLN A 12 -0.46 -11.19 21.16
N THR A 13 -1.59 -11.83 20.82
CA THR A 13 -2.39 -11.45 19.66
C THR A 13 -2.92 -10.01 19.80
N ARG A 14 -3.37 -9.61 21.00
CA ARG A 14 -3.85 -8.25 21.26
C ARG A 14 -2.73 -7.22 21.14
N VAL A 15 -1.55 -7.51 21.70
CA VAL A 15 -0.38 -6.62 21.64
C VAL A 15 0.12 -6.46 20.20
N LEU A 16 0.16 -7.54 19.42
CA LEU A 16 0.56 -7.47 18.01
C LEU A 16 -0.50 -6.78 17.12
N GLY A 17 -1.77 -6.86 17.51
CA GLY A 17 -2.87 -6.21 16.81
C GLY A 17 -3.12 -4.75 17.22
N THR A 18 -2.29 -4.16 18.09
CA THR A 18 -2.51 -2.79 18.58
C THR A 18 -2.35 -1.77 17.45
N LYS A 19 -3.33 -0.88 17.31
CA LYS A 19 -3.36 0.17 16.28
C LYS A 19 -3.03 1.53 16.89
N SER A 20 -2.37 2.41 16.13
CA SER A 20 -1.99 3.74 16.61
C SER A 20 -2.36 4.81 15.59
N ASN A 21 -3.22 5.75 16.00
CA ASN A 21 -3.55 6.92 15.18
C ASN A 21 -2.32 7.80 14.92
N VAL A 22 -1.40 7.88 15.90
CA VAL A 22 -0.18 8.69 15.78
C VAL A 22 0.75 8.08 14.73
N ALA A 23 0.94 6.76 14.76
CA ALA A 23 1.77 6.08 13.77
C ALA A 23 1.18 6.26 12.36
N GLY A 24 -0.13 6.04 12.19
CA GLY A 24 -0.83 6.27 10.93
C GLY A 24 -0.67 7.69 10.41
N ALA A 25 -0.86 8.69 11.27
CA ALA A 25 -0.69 10.10 10.91
C ALA A 25 0.75 10.43 10.47
N LEU A 26 1.76 9.92 11.20
CA LEU A 26 3.16 10.14 10.86
C LEU A 26 3.54 9.48 9.53
N LEU A 27 3.04 8.29 9.23
CA LEU A 27 3.27 7.62 7.95
C LEU A 27 2.70 8.42 6.76
N VAL A 28 1.45 8.90 6.91
CA VAL A 28 0.79 9.71 5.88
C VAL A 28 1.49 11.06 5.72
N LEU A 29 1.81 11.74 6.82
CA LEU A 29 2.52 13.02 6.81
C LEU A 29 3.90 12.88 6.17
N HIS A 30 4.65 11.83 6.48
CA HIS A 30 5.95 11.56 5.86
C HIS A 30 5.84 11.40 4.35
N ALA A 31 4.86 10.64 3.85
CA ALA A 31 4.67 10.46 2.41
C ALA A 31 4.39 11.80 1.71
N TRP A 32 3.47 12.59 2.24
CA TRP A 32 3.11 13.90 1.67
C TRP A 32 4.21 14.95 1.81
N ALA A 33 4.93 14.96 2.93
CA ALA A 33 6.08 15.86 3.14
C ALA A 33 7.19 15.60 2.11
N LEU A 34 7.47 14.33 1.78
CA LEU A 34 8.44 14.00 0.75
C LEU A 34 7.96 14.36 -0.67
N ILE A 35 6.67 14.17 -0.97
CA ILE A 35 6.09 14.60 -2.26
C ILE A 35 6.21 16.12 -2.39
N ALA A 36 5.72 16.87 -1.41
CA ALA A 36 5.74 18.32 -1.43
C ALA A 36 7.18 18.88 -1.42
N GLY A 37 8.07 18.28 -0.63
CA GLY A 37 9.48 18.65 -0.59
C GLY A 37 10.20 18.41 -1.92
N ALA A 38 9.94 17.29 -2.58
CA ALA A 38 10.48 17.00 -3.91
C ALA A 38 9.98 17.99 -4.97
N MET A 39 8.69 18.34 -4.94
CA MET A 39 8.12 19.37 -5.81
C MET A 39 8.73 20.74 -5.55
N ALA A 40 8.83 21.15 -4.29
CA ALA A 40 9.39 22.44 -3.89
C ALA A 40 10.87 22.56 -4.29
N LEU A 41 11.66 21.50 -4.10
CA LEU A 41 13.06 21.46 -4.52
C LEU A 41 13.21 21.69 -6.03
N PHE A 42 12.39 21.03 -6.84
CA PHE A 42 12.44 21.20 -8.29
C PHE A 42 12.01 22.61 -8.72
N VAL A 43 10.96 23.16 -8.12
CA VAL A 43 10.50 24.54 -8.40
C VAL A 43 11.57 25.56 -8.04
N TRP A 44 12.28 25.39 -6.92
CA TRP A 44 13.29 26.33 -6.46
C TRP A 44 14.61 26.22 -7.24
N TRP A 45 14.99 25.01 -7.67
CA TRP A 45 16.21 24.77 -8.41
C TRP A 45 15.97 23.81 -9.60
N PRO A 46 15.36 24.29 -10.69
CA PRO A 46 14.98 23.43 -11.82
C PRO A 46 16.20 23.06 -12.65
N ASN A 47 16.56 21.77 -12.63
CA ASN A 47 17.61 21.21 -13.49
C ASN A 47 17.35 19.70 -13.70
N PRO A 48 18.06 19.03 -14.63
CA PRO A 48 17.84 17.61 -14.92
C PRO A 48 17.98 16.69 -13.70
N PHE A 49 18.89 16.98 -12.76
CA PHE A 49 19.09 16.16 -11.58
C PHE A 49 17.93 16.30 -10.58
N THR A 50 17.50 17.52 -10.28
CA THR A 50 16.36 17.76 -9.38
C THR A 50 15.05 17.26 -9.97
N PHE A 51 14.91 17.30 -11.30
CA PHE A 51 13.80 16.67 -12.01
C PHE A 51 13.77 15.15 -11.79
N LEU A 52 14.88 14.45 -12.09
CA LEU A 52 14.97 13.00 -11.93
C LEU A 52 14.76 12.58 -10.47
N LEU A 53 15.34 13.32 -9.52
CA LEU A 53 15.13 13.09 -8.10
C LEU A 53 13.66 13.24 -7.72
N ALA A 54 13.00 14.30 -8.19
CA ALA A 54 11.59 14.52 -7.91
C ALA A 54 10.72 13.39 -8.48
N VAL A 55 10.97 12.95 -9.72
CA VAL A 55 10.27 11.81 -10.32
C VAL A 55 10.43 10.53 -9.48
N MET A 56 11.66 10.21 -9.06
CA MET A 56 11.93 9.02 -8.26
C MET A 56 11.25 9.09 -6.88
N VAL A 57 11.36 10.22 -6.18
CA VAL A 57 10.78 10.40 -4.85
C VAL A 57 9.25 10.39 -4.92
N ILE A 58 8.66 11.16 -5.83
CA ILE A 58 7.20 11.25 -5.98
C ILE A 58 6.64 9.89 -6.41
N GLY A 59 7.22 9.23 -7.41
CA GLY A 59 6.80 7.90 -7.84
C GLY A 59 6.91 6.86 -6.72
N GLY A 60 8.02 6.88 -5.97
CA GLY A 60 8.20 6.01 -4.81
C GLY A 60 7.22 6.30 -3.67
N ARG A 61 6.77 7.56 -3.50
CA ARG A 61 5.75 7.92 -2.51
C ARG A 61 4.33 7.64 -3.00
N GLN A 62 4.05 7.69 -4.29
CA GLN A 62 2.78 7.19 -4.85
C GLN A 62 2.60 5.69 -4.55
N LEU A 63 3.63 4.87 -4.75
CA LEU A 63 3.60 3.47 -4.30
C LEU A 63 3.38 3.37 -2.77
N GLY A 64 4.07 4.21 -1.99
CA GLY A 64 3.86 4.30 -0.55
C GLY A 64 2.41 4.63 -0.16
N LEU A 65 1.76 5.57 -0.84
CA LEU A 65 0.36 5.92 -0.63
C LEU A 65 -0.58 4.75 -0.98
N ALA A 66 -0.28 4.00 -2.05
CA ALA A 66 -1.04 2.78 -2.39
C ALA A 66 -0.91 1.71 -1.29
N ILE A 67 0.27 1.57 -0.67
CA ILE A 67 0.49 0.67 0.48
C ILE A 67 -0.29 1.15 1.71
N LEU A 68 -0.31 2.45 2.00
CA LEU A 68 -1.10 2.98 3.12
C LEU A 68 -2.62 2.81 2.86
N MET A 69 -3.08 2.95 1.62
CA MET A 69 -4.46 2.59 1.24
C MET A 69 -4.72 1.10 1.50
N HIS A 70 -3.77 0.22 1.16
CA HIS A 70 -3.88 -1.22 1.45
C HIS A 70 -4.08 -1.47 2.95
N ASP A 71 -3.31 -0.82 3.82
CA ASP A 71 -3.47 -0.97 5.27
C ASP A 71 -4.81 -0.40 5.76
N ALA A 72 -5.29 0.68 5.13
CA ALA A 72 -6.63 1.21 5.37
C ALA A 72 -7.74 0.25 4.89
N ALA A 73 -7.50 -0.55 3.84
CA ALA A 73 -8.43 -1.59 3.39
C ALA A 73 -8.62 -2.67 4.47
N HIS A 74 -7.54 -3.02 5.18
CA HIS A 74 -7.56 -3.89 6.35
C HIS A 74 -8.08 -3.22 7.63
N GLY A 75 -8.27 -1.89 7.62
CA GLY A 75 -8.69 -1.13 8.81
C GLY A 75 -7.59 -1.07 9.89
N LEU A 76 -6.33 -1.06 9.45
CA LEU A 76 -5.14 -1.07 10.30
C LEU A 76 -4.38 0.26 10.29
N LEU A 77 -4.64 1.15 9.32
CA LEU A 77 -3.92 2.42 9.20
C LEU A 77 -4.20 3.36 10.39
N PHE A 78 -5.46 3.42 10.87
CA PHE A 78 -5.84 4.17 12.07
C PHE A 78 -6.67 3.29 13.02
N ALA A 79 -6.60 3.59 14.32
CA ALA A 79 -7.45 2.97 15.34
C ALA A 79 -8.91 3.42 15.21
N ASP A 80 -9.14 4.70 14.87
CA ASP A 80 -10.48 5.19 14.56
C ASP A 80 -10.90 4.82 13.14
N LYS A 81 -12.07 4.17 13.00
CA LYS A 81 -12.56 3.65 11.72
C LYS A 81 -12.95 4.75 10.73
N ARG A 82 -13.55 5.85 11.20
CA ARG A 82 -13.99 6.94 10.32
C ARG A 82 -12.77 7.67 9.77
N LEU A 83 -11.78 7.94 10.63
CA LEU A 83 -10.51 8.52 10.26
C LEU A 83 -9.74 7.60 9.29
N ASN A 84 -9.68 6.29 9.57
CA ASN A 84 -9.06 5.30 8.69
C ASN A 84 -9.62 5.39 7.27
N ASP A 85 -10.96 5.36 7.14
CA ASP A 85 -11.62 5.31 5.84
C ASP A 85 -11.52 6.66 5.11
N TRP A 86 -11.62 7.78 5.84
CA TRP A 86 -11.49 9.11 5.27
C TRP A 86 -10.06 9.35 4.76
N VAL A 87 -9.04 9.11 5.59
CA VAL A 87 -7.62 9.30 5.22
C VAL A 87 -7.24 8.33 4.11
N GLY A 88 -7.60 7.06 4.25
CA GLY A 88 -7.33 6.03 3.25
C GLY A 88 -7.94 6.36 1.88
N THR A 89 -9.13 6.96 1.85
CA THR A 89 -9.80 7.37 0.60
C THR A 89 -9.15 8.61 -0.01
N TRP A 90 -9.01 9.69 0.75
CA TRP A 90 -8.70 11.00 0.20
C TRP A 90 -7.21 11.30 0.12
N LEU A 91 -6.43 10.81 1.09
CA LEU A 91 -4.99 11.10 1.18
C LEU A 91 -4.11 9.94 0.71
N CYS A 92 -4.67 8.75 0.49
CA CYS A 92 -3.91 7.59 0.04
C CYS A 92 -4.41 7.05 -1.32
N ALA A 93 -5.71 6.74 -1.44
CA ALA A 93 -6.27 6.15 -2.67
C ALA A 93 -6.42 7.15 -3.82
N SER A 94 -7.13 8.26 -3.59
CA SER A 94 -7.43 9.24 -4.63
C SER A 94 -6.18 9.84 -5.31
N PRO A 95 -5.09 10.19 -4.62
CA PRO A 95 -3.88 10.75 -5.23
C PRO A 95 -3.15 9.81 -6.18
N VAL A 96 -3.43 8.50 -6.09
CA VAL A 96 -2.87 7.48 -6.99
C VAL A 96 -3.95 6.85 -7.87
N PHE A 97 -5.06 7.59 -8.07
CA PHE A 97 -6.15 7.28 -8.98
C PHE A 97 -6.83 5.93 -8.73
N THR A 98 -6.96 5.56 -7.46
CA THR A 98 -7.67 4.35 -7.03
C THR A 98 -8.78 4.67 -6.03
N SER A 99 -9.59 3.68 -5.68
CA SER A 99 -10.74 3.79 -4.77
C SER A 99 -10.64 2.76 -3.66
N LEU A 100 -10.54 3.22 -2.41
CA LEU A 100 -10.57 2.35 -1.24
C LEU A 100 -11.87 1.52 -1.17
N ALA A 101 -13.00 2.12 -1.55
CA ALA A 101 -14.30 1.47 -1.52
C ALA A 101 -14.41 0.29 -2.50
N LEU A 102 -13.81 0.42 -3.69
CA LEU A 102 -13.77 -0.66 -4.69
C LEU A 102 -12.66 -1.67 -4.38
N TYR A 103 -11.51 -1.20 -3.91
CA TYR A 103 -10.35 -2.03 -3.63
C TYR A 103 -10.56 -2.96 -2.43
N ARG A 104 -11.14 -2.47 -1.33
CA ARG A 104 -11.31 -3.23 -0.09
C ARG A 104 -12.00 -4.58 -0.26
N PRO A 105 -13.21 -4.69 -0.84
CA PRO A 105 -13.89 -5.99 -0.98
C PRO A 105 -13.10 -6.97 -1.86
N TYR A 106 -12.54 -6.48 -2.98
CA TYR A 106 -11.67 -7.25 -3.87
C TYR A 106 -10.45 -7.81 -3.11
N HIS A 107 -9.75 -6.93 -2.41
CA HIS A 107 -8.50 -7.23 -1.72
C HIS A 107 -8.70 -8.19 -0.55
N LEU A 108 -9.79 -8.03 0.21
CA LEU A 108 -10.13 -8.95 1.30
C LEU A 108 -10.55 -10.33 0.78
N GLN A 109 -11.12 -10.42 -0.43
CA GLN A 109 -11.37 -11.71 -1.07
C GLN A 109 -10.05 -12.41 -1.43
N HIS A 110 -9.09 -11.69 -2.02
CA HIS A 110 -7.73 -12.19 -2.26
C HIS A 110 -7.10 -12.74 -0.96
N HIS A 111 -7.10 -11.98 0.13
CA HIS A 111 -6.51 -12.45 1.39
C HIS A 111 -7.24 -13.62 2.04
N ARG A 112 -8.56 -13.74 1.83
CA ARG A 112 -9.34 -14.84 2.37
C ARG A 112 -9.08 -16.16 1.62
N PHE A 113 -8.91 -16.08 0.31
CA PHE A 113 -8.83 -17.25 -0.58
C PHE A 113 -7.47 -17.35 -1.28
N THR A 114 -6.41 -16.75 -0.73
CA THR A 114 -5.11 -16.63 -1.40
C THR A 114 -4.64 -17.97 -1.99
N GLN A 115 -4.32 -17.96 -3.29
CA GLN A 115 -3.94 -19.15 -4.09
C GLN A 115 -5.01 -20.26 -4.17
N GLN A 116 -6.28 -19.95 -3.95
CA GLN A 116 -7.42 -20.85 -4.18
C GLN A 116 -8.21 -20.38 -5.41
N ALA A 117 -9.19 -21.17 -5.84
CA ALA A 117 -9.96 -20.88 -7.05
C ALA A 117 -10.75 -19.56 -6.98
N GLU A 118 -11.11 -19.12 -5.77
CA GLU A 118 -11.87 -17.91 -5.48
C GLU A 118 -11.00 -16.65 -5.33
N ASP A 119 -9.68 -16.80 -5.42
CA ASP A 119 -8.73 -15.68 -5.39
C ASP A 119 -8.85 -14.86 -6.69
N PRO A 120 -9.29 -13.59 -6.64
CA PRO A 120 -9.39 -12.76 -7.84
C PRO A 120 -8.03 -12.49 -8.49
N ASP A 121 -6.93 -12.62 -7.74
CA ASP A 121 -5.56 -12.42 -8.23
C ASP A 121 -4.90 -13.74 -8.71
N LEU A 122 -5.60 -14.88 -8.70
CA LEU A 122 -5.01 -16.17 -9.09
C LEU A 122 -4.41 -16.13 -10.49
N GLY A 123 -5.08 -15.46 -11.44
CA GLY A 123 -4.57 -15.31 -12.82
C GLY A 123 -3.25 -14.53 -12.91
N LEU A 124 -2.95 -13.71 -11.91
CA LEU A 124 -1.70 -12.95 -11.80
C LEU A 124 -0.58 -13.78 -11.18
N SER A 125 -0.89 -14.67 -10.24
CA SER A 125 0.11 -15.43 -9.45
C SER A 125 0.37 -16.85 -9.94
N ALA A 126 -0.66 -17.57 -10.43
CA ALA A 126 -0.56 -18.96 -10.87
C ALA A 126 0.52 -19.23 -11.93
N PRO A 127 0.87 -18.29 -12.84
CA PRO A 127 1.94 -18.53 -13.82
C PRO A 127 3.36 -18.56 -13.23
N PHE A 128 3.56 -18.23 -11.96
CA PHE A 128 4.89 -18.22 -11.35
C PHE A 128 5.33 -19.63 -10.88
N PRO A 129 6.63 -19.96 -11.00
CA PRO A 129 7.72 -19.14 -11.54
C PRO A 129 7.68 -19.06 -13.09
N ILE A 130 7.94 -17.86 -13.64
CA ILE A 130 8.03 -17.65 -15.10
C ILE A 130 9.45 -17.87 -15.63
N SER A 131 9.58 -18.21 -16.91
CA SER A 131 10.89 -18.36 -17.56
C SER A 131 11.65 -17.03 -17.69
N ARG A 132 12.99 -17.09 -17.73
CA ARG A 132 13.85 -15.92 -17.96
C ARG A 132 13.50 -15.14 -19.24
N VAL A 133 13.09 -15.86 -20.29
CA VAL A 133 12.64 -15.27 -21.56
C VAL A 133 11.35 -14.47 -21.37
N SER A 134 10.37 -15.03 -20.64
CA SER A 134 9.12 -14.33 -20.31
C SER A 134 9.37 -13.09 -19.47
N LEU A 135 10.27 -13.18 -18.48
CA LEU A 135 10.67 -12.04 -17.64
C LEU A 135 11.33 -10.93 -18.47
N ARG A 136 12.33 -11.26 -19.30
CA ARG A 136 13.01 -10.28 -20.18
C ARG A 136 12.02 -9.54 -21.08
N ARG A 137 11.06 -10.27 -21.66
CA ARG A 137 10.03 -9.68 -22.51
C ARG A 137 9.17 -8.65 -21.76
N LYS A 138 8.81 -8.91 -20.50
CA LYS A 138 7.99 -7.99 -19.67
C LYS A 138 8.76 -6.77 -19.13
N ILE A 139 10.10 -6.80 -19.13
CA ILE A 139 10.93 -5.66 -18.71
C ILE A 139 11.16 -4.71 -19.89
N VAL A 140 11.36 -5.26 -21.09
CA VAL A 140 11.69 -4.48 -22.30
C VAL A 140 10.45 -3.87 -22.96
N ARG A 141 9.28 -4.48 -22.78
CA ARG A 141 7.99 -4.05 -23.33
C ARG A 141 7.01 -3.80 -22.19
#